data_AF-A0A834BCN6-F1
#
_entry.id   AF-A0A834BCN6-F1
#
_cell.length_a   1.000
_cell.length_b   1.000
_cell.length_c   1.000
_cell.angle_alpha   90.00
_cell.angle_beta   90.00
_cell.angle_gamma   90.00
#
_symmetry.space_group_name_H-M   'P 1'
#
loop_
_entity.id
_entity.type
_entity.pdbx_description
1 polymer ?
#
loop_
_entity_poly.entity_id
_entity_poly.type
_entity_poly.pdbx_seq_one_letter_code
_entity_poly.pdbx_strand_id
1 'polypeptide(L)' 'MYSREWNRDAQYRGRVRVQLKQEDGSLCLVQFPSRKSVMLYAAEMIPKLKTRTQKTGGGDQSLQQGEGSKKGKGKKKK' A
#
# COMPACT_ATOMS: atom_id res chain seq x y z
N MET A 1 -2.32 -8.62 -13.34
CA MET A 1 -3.59 -7.91 -13.07
C MET A 1 -4.61 -8.92 -12.57
N TYR A 2 -5.56 -8.55 -11.71
CA TYR A 2 -6.64 -9.48 -11.33
C TYR A 2 -7.61 -9.62 -12.51
N SER A 3 -7.87 -10.85 -12.97
CA SER A 3 -8.57 -11.07 -14.24
C SER A 3 -10.01 -10.54 -14.27
N ARG A 4 -10.66 -10.38 -13.10
CA ARG A 4 -12.01 -9.83 -12.98
C ARG A 4 -12.04 -8.32 -12.68
N GLU A 5 -10.89 -7.68 -12.50
CA GLU A 5 -10.82 -6.23 -12.35
C GLU A 5 -10.90 -5.58 -13.74
N TRP A 6 -11.94 -4.77 -13.96
CA TRP A 6 -12.18 -4.12 -15.25
C TRP A 6 -11.40 -2.81 -15.36
N ASN A 7 -11.20 -2.11 -14.24
CA ASN A 7 -10.54 -0.82 -14.25
C ASN A 7 -9.02 -1.00 -14.42
N ARG A 8 -8.46 -0.31 -15.41
CA ARG A 8 -7.05 -0.40 -15.78
C ARG A 8 -6.17 0.72 -15.21
N ASP A 9 -6.67 1.60 -14.37
CA ASP A 9 -5.87 2.66 -13.76
C ASP A 9 -4.82 2.10 -12.81
N ALA A 10 -3.72 2.84 -12.63
CA ALA A 10 -2.60 2.41 -11.79
C ALA A 10 -3.01 2.08 -10.35
N GLN A 11 -4.02 2.79 -9.80
CA GLN A 11 -4.51 2.60 -8.43
C GLN A 11 -5.18 1.23 -8.19
N TYR A 12 -5.71 0.57 -9.24
CA TYR A 12 -6.37 -0.74 -9.15
C TYR A 12 -5.45 -1.89 -9.58
N ARG A 13 -4.18 -1.60 -9.88
CA ARG A 13 -3.17 -2.60 -10.25
C ARG A 13 -2.29 -2.96 -9.05
N GLY A 14 -2.00 -4.25 -8.90
CA GLY A 14 -1.04 -4.73 -7.92
C GLY A 14 -1.25 -6.20 -7.58
N ARG A 15 -0.20 -6.88 -7.11
CA ARG A 15 -0.30 -8.22 -6.53
C ARG A 15 0.77 -8.42 -5.48
N VAL A 16 0.37 -8.73 -4.26
CA VAL A 16 1.28 -9.05 -3.15
C VAL A 16 1.41 -10.57 -3.04
N ARG A 17 2.65 -11.05 -2.93
CA ARG A 17 2.94 -12.46 -2.62
C ARG A 17 3.38 -12.53 -1.16
N VAL A 18 2.78 -13.45 -0.40
CA VAL A 18 3.09 -13.66 1.02
C VAL A 18 3.46 -15.12 1.21
N GLN A 19 4.54 -15.37 1.93
CA GLN A 19 4.92 -16.71 2.36
C GLN A 19 4.12 -17.07 3.63
N LEU A 20 3.38 -18.18 3.58
CA LEU A 20 2.62 -18.68 4.74
C LEU A 20 3.33 -19.84 5.44
N LYS A 21 4.07 -20.64 4.67
CA LYS A 21 4.75 -21.83 5.14
C LYS A 21 6.24 -21.74 4.82
N GLN A 22 7.04 -22.28 5.72
CA GLN A 22 8.45 -22.54 5.52
C GLN A 22 8.62 -23.78 4.64
N GLU A 23 9.88 -24.11 4.30
CA GLU A 23 10.21 -25.27 3.47
C GLU A 23 9.78 -26.59 4.12
N ASP A 24 9.87 -26.69 5.43
CA ASP A 24 9.42 -27.83 6.25
C ASP A 24 7.89 -27.96 6.38
N GLY A 25 7.14 -27.03 5.79
CA GLY A 25 5.67 -26.99 5.84
C GLY A 25 5.07 -26.35 7.10
N SER A 26 5.88 -25.96 8.08
CA SER A 26 5.46 -25.22 9.27
C SER A 26 5.02 -23.80 8.89
N LEU A 27 4.12 -23.19 9.69
CA LEU A 27 3.67 -21.82 9.44
C LEU A 27 4.78 -20.82 9.77
N CYS A 28 5.02 -19.84 8.89
CA CYS A 28 5.98 -18.76 9.16
C CYS A 28 5.58 -17.96 10.41
N LEU A 29 4.28 -17.74 10.59
CA LEU A 29 3.71 -17.07 11.76
C LEU A 29 2.41 -17.78 12.16
N VAL A 30 2.34 -18.24 13.41
CA VAL A 30 1.19 -19.00 13.94
C VAL A 30 -0.11 -18.21 13.95
N GLN A 31 -0.04 -16.88 14.05
CA GLN A 31 -1.18 -15.97 13.96
C GLN A 31 -1.84 -15.93 12.57
N PHE A 32 -1.13 -16.40 11.53
CA PHE A 32 -1.61 -16.41 10.15
C PHE A 32 -1.68 -17.83 9.57
N PRO A 33 -2.62 -18.67 10.06
CA PRO A 33 -2.75 -20.04 9.58
C PRO A 33 -3.32 -20.14 8.16
N SER A 34 -3.95 -19.08 7.64
CA SER A 34 -4.60 -19.10 6.33
C SER A 34 -4.41 -17.80 5.54
N ARG A 35 -4.70 -17.84 4.24
CA ARG A 35 -4.79 -16.61 3.43
C ARG A 35 -5.89 -15.67 3.93
N LYS A 36 -7.00 -16.23 4.44
CA LYS A 36 -8.14 -15.46 4.95
C LYS A 36 -7.75 -14.64 6.18
N SER A 37 -6.99 -15.21 7.12
CA SER A 37 -6.52 -14.47 8.30
C SER A 37 -5.61 -13.31 7.92
N VAL A 38 -4.75 -13.47 6.92
CA VAL A 38 -3.92 -12.36 6.40
C VAL A 38 -4.77 -11.27 5.77
N MET A 39 -5.78 -11.62 4.97
CA MET A 39 -6.67 -10.64 4.33
C MET A 39 -7.48 -9.84 5.36
N LEU A 40 -8.00 -10.49 6.41
CA LEU A 40 -8.74 -9.81 7.48
C LEU A 40 -7.84 -8.86 8.26
N TYR A 41 -6.63 -9.30 8.63
CA TYR A 41 -5.68 -8.44 9.32
C TYR A 41 -5.26 -7.23 8.46
N ALA A 42 -5.01 -7.44 7.17
CA ALA A 42 -4.72 -6.34 6.25
C ALA A 42 -5.90 -5.34 6.19
N ALA A 43 -7.14 -5.84 6.10
CA ALA A 43 -8.33 -4.99 6.10
C ALA A 43 -8.49 -4.18 7.40
N GLU A 44 -8.13 -4.75 8.55
CA GLU A 44 -8.16 -4.06 9.85
C GLU A 44 -7.07 -2.98 9.97
N MET A 45 -5.88 -3.24 9.43
CA MET A 45 -4.71 -2.38 9.61
C MET A 45 -4.62 -1.25 8.58
N ILE A 46 -5.13 -1.43 7.35
CA ILE A 46 -5.08 -0.42 6.29
C ILE A 46 -5.69 0.93 6.73
N PRO A 47 -6.88 0.98 7.38
CA PRO A 47 -7.46 2.24 7.86
C PRO A 47 -6.58 2.96 8.90
N LYS A 48 -5.75 2.22 9.65
CA LYS A 48 -4.87 2.75 10.69
C LYS A 48 -3.55 3.31 10.14
N LEU A 49 -3.28 3.19 8.83
CA LEU A 49 -2.08 3.74 8.21
C LEU A 49 -2.11 5.27 8.23
N LYS A 50 -0.98 5.90 8.56
CA LYS A 50 -0.85 7.37 8.59
C LYS A 50 -1.27 8.05 7.27
N THR A 51 -0.97 7.42 6.15
CA THR A 51 -1.33 7.90 4.79
C THR A 51 -2.83 7.86 4.51
N ARG A 52 -3.62 7.14 5.33
CA ARG A 52 -5.07 7.06 5.26
C ARG A 52 -5.74 7.98 6.28
N THR A 53 -5.22 8.06 7.50
CA THR A 53 -5.82 8.85 8.58
C THR A 53 -5.72 10.37 8.38
N GLN A 54 -4.74 10.85 7.61
CA GLN A 54 -4.58 12.28 7.33
C GLN A 54 -5.46 12.79 6.16
N LYS A 55 -6.14 11.91 5.42
CA LYS A 55 -6.96 12.32 4.26
C LYS A 55 -8.33 12.91 4.63
N THR A 56 -8.68 12.99 5.91
CA THR A 56 -9.91 13.66 6.37
C THR A 56 -9.80 15.20 6.31
N GLY A 57 -8.63 15.76 5.97
CA GLY A 57 -8.50 17.16 5.54
C GLY A 57 -8.47 17.22 4.02
N GLY A 58 -9.52 17.80 3.41
CA GLY A 58 -9.76 17.81 1.97
C GLY A 58 -8.56 18.20 1.12
N GLY A 59 -8.40 17.48 0.00
CA GLY A 59 -7.40 17.77 -1.01
C GLY A 59 -7.06 16.53 -1.81
N ASP A 60 -7.61 16.46 -3.02
CA ASP A 60 -7.23 15.53 -4.07
C ASP A 60 -5.71 15.60 -4.30
N GLN A 61 -4.96 14.68 -3.71
CA GLN A 61 -3.56 14.49 -4.07
C GLN A 61 -3.49 13.43 -5.15
N SER A 62 -3.66 13.93 -6.37
CA SER A 62 -3.07 13.40 -7.58
C SER A 62 -1.68 12.82 -7.29
N LEU A 63 -1.48 11.61 -7.79
CA LEU A 63 -0.22 10.97 -8.14
C LEU A 63 0.98 11.92 -8.11
N GLN A 64 1.86 11.79 -7.10
CA GLN A 64 3.24 12.21 -7.28
C GLN A 64 4.21 11.28 -6.56
N GLN A 65 4.72 10.37 -7.38
CA GLN A 65 6.07 9.80 -7.39
C GLN A 65 7.04 10.47 -6.41
N GLY A 66 7.55 9.68 -5.48
CA GLY A 66 8.70 10.07 -4.68
C GLY A 66 9.96 10.04 -5.53
N GLU A 67 10.74 11.11 -5.44
CA GLU A 67 12.19 11.05 -5.56
C GLU A 67 12.77 12.10 -4.61
N GLY A 68 13.75 11.66 -3.83
CA GLY A 68 14.42 12.49 -2.85
C GLY A 68 15.37 13.51 -3.47
N SER A 69 15.99 14.28 -2.57
CA SER A 69 17.20 15.09 -2.75
C SER A 69 16.99 16.60 -2.99
N LYS A 70 17.17 17.34 -1.88
CA LYS A 70 18.03 18.51 -1.71
C LYS A 70 18.01 19.64 -2.79
N LYS A 71 17.88 20.86 -2.25
CA LYS A 71 18.66 22.09 -2.54
C LYS A 71 17.93 23.21 -3.31
N GLY A 72 17.46 24.19 -2.52
CA GLY A 72 18.02 25.55 -2.59
C GLY A 72 17.47 26.55 -3.61
N LYS A 73 16.88 27.62 -3.05
CA LYS A 73 17.17 29.03 -3.34
C LYS A 73 16.78 29.59 -4.72
N GLY A 74 15.70 30.38 -4.71
CA GLY A 74 15.63 31.65 -5.43
C GLY A 74 14.63 31.75 -6.57
N LYS A 75 13.57 32.54 -6.38
CA LYS A 75 12.93 33.28 -7.48
C LYS A 75 12.75 34.74 -7.09
N LYS A 76 13.58 35.58 -7.71
CA LYS A 76 13.54 37.03 -7.74
C LYS A 76 12.29 37.45 -8.53
N LYS A 77 11.47 38.34 -7.96
CA LYS A 77 10.35 39.00 -8.65
C LYS A 77 10.86 39.79 -9.85
N LYS A 78 10.12 39.71 -10.96
CA LYS A 78 10.06 40.74 -12.00
C LYS A 78 8.60 41.02 -12.27
#